data_AF-A0A410UKT5-F1
#
_entry.id   AF-A0A410UKT5-F1
#
_cell.length_a   1.000
_cell.length_b   1.000
_cell.length_c   1.000
_cell.angle_alpha   90.00
_cell.angle_beta   90.00
_cell.angle_gamma   90.00
#
_symmetry.space_group_name_H-M   'P 1'
#
loop_
_entity.id
_entity.type
_entity.pdbx_description
1 polymer ?
#
loop_
_entity_poly.entity_id
_entity_poly.type
_entity_poly.pdbx_seq_one_letter_code
_entity_poly.pdbx_strand_id
1 'polypeptide(L)' 'MTAHPAYTALGITETERSAAYQALLREALSDDELQAIHTYLQQQRALGHDTFQAMVEAKTQRFAGTRPAHRPPRK' A
#
# COMPACT_ATOMS: atom_id res chain seq x y z
N MET A 1 -13.08 -18.96 -2.08
CA MET A 1 -11.64 -18.69 -2.29
C MET A 1 -10.88 -19.51 -1.28
N THR A 2 -9.90 -20.32 -1.70
CA THR A 2 -9.10 -21.18 -0.82
C THR A 2 -7.73 -20.53 -0.58
N ALA A 3 -7.25 -20.53 0.67
CA ALA A 3 -5.94 -19.96 1.01
C ALA A 3 -4.79 -20.75 0.38
N HIS A 4 -3.76 -20.04 -0.09
CA HIS A 4 -2.59 -20.66 -0.71
C HIS A 4 -1.80 -21.52 0.31
N PRO A 5 -1.29 -22.72 -0.06
CA PRO A 5 -0.59 -23.61 0.88
C PRO A 5 0.58 -22.95 1.62
N ALA A 6 1.38 -22.12 0.93
CA ALA A 6 2.48 -21.40 1.55
C ALA A 6 2.02 -20.43 2.66
N TYR A 7 0.82 -19.84 2.53
CA TYR A 7 0.26 -18.99 3.58
C TYR A 7 -0.25 -19.83 4.76
N THR A 8 -0.88 -20.97 4.49
CA THR A 8 -1.35 -21.88 5.54
C THR A 8 -0.18 -22.49 6.32
N ALA A 9 0.99 -22.66 5.69
CA ALA A 9 2.19 -23.16 6.34
C ALA A 9 2.84 -22.17 7.33
N LEU A 10 2.43 -20.89 7.33
CA LEU A 10 3.01 -19.85 8.21
C LEU A 10 2.59 -19.98 9.69
N GLY A 11 1.56 -20.77 9.99
CA GLY A 11 1.04 -20.90 11.35
C GLY A 11 -0.24 -21.73 11.40
N ILE A 12 -0.63 -22.13 12.61
CA ILE A 12 -1.80 -22.99 12.84
C ILE A 12 -3.05 -22.11 12.93
N THR A 13 -2.95 -20.98 13.64
CA THR A 13 -4.05 -20.03 13.77
C THR A 13 -4.01 -18.95 12.69
N GLU A 14 -5.12 -18.26 12.48
CA GLU A 14 -5.14 -17.09 11.60
C GLU A 14 -4.25 -15.96 12.11
N THR A 15 -4.23 -15.74 13.43
CA THR A 15 -3.39 -14.73 14.07
C THR A 15 -1.90 -15.03 13.88
N GLU A 16 -1.47 -16.28 14.06
CA GLU A 16 -0.08 -16.70 13.82
C GLU A 16 0.32 -16.49 12.36
N ARG A 17 -0.53 -16.92 11.42
CA ARG A 17 -0.26 -16.74 9.98
C ARG A 17 -0.14 -15.28 9.59
N SER A 18 -1.04 -14.43 10.09
CA SER A 18 -1.03 -12.99 9.83
C SER A 18 0.22 -12.34 10.41
N ALA A 19 0.59 -12.67 11.65
CA ALA A 19 1.80 -12.14 12.30
C ALA A 19 3.09 -12.58 11.57
N ALA A 20 3.19 -13.86 11.20
CA ALA A 20 4.34 -14.39 10.45
C ALA A 20 4.46 -13.75 9.07
N TYR A 21 3.33 -13.58 8.35
CA TYR A 21 3.31 -12.88 7.07
C TYR A 21 3.72 -11.41 7.20
N GLN A 22 3.23 -10.72 8.23
CA GLN A 22 3.62 -9.33 8.50
C GLN A 22 5.11 -9.20 8.81
N ALA A 23 5.70 -10.16 9.55
CA ALA A 23 7.13 -10.17 9.84
C ALA A 23 7.98 -10.27 8.57
N LEU A 24 7.59 -11.14 7.62
CA LEU A 24 8.26 -11.27 6.32
C LEU A 24 8.24 -9.95 5.53
N LEU A 25 7.11 -9.24 5.55
CA LEU A 25 6.99 -7.95 4.86
C LEU A 25 7.85 -6.86 5.52
N ARG A 26 7.93 -6.85 6.86
CA ARG A 26 8.76 -5.89 7.61
C ARG A 26 10.26 -6.10 7.43
N GLU A 27 10.68 -7.32 7.09
CA GLU A 27 12.08 -7.61 6.74
C GLU A 27 12.47 -6.98 5.39
N ALA A 28 11.53 -6.99 4.43
CA ALA A 28 11.79 -6.55 3.07
C ALA A 28 11.45 -5.07 2.81
N LEU A 29 10.55 -4.48 3.60
CA LEU A 29 10.04 -3.12 3.41
C LEU A 29 10.34 -2.28 4.65
N SER A 30 10.88 -1.08 4.41
CA SER A 30 10.97 -0.06 5.45
C SER A 30 9.58 0.40 5.89
N ASP A 31 9.49 0.94 7.12
CA ASP A 31 8.23 1.51 7.63
C ASP A 31 7.73 2.67 6.74
N ASP A 32 8.64 3.45 6.14
CA ASP A 32 8.30 4.53 5.22
C ASP A 32 7.67 4.02 3.91
N GLU A 33 8.20 2.92 3.36
CA GLU A 33 7.62 2.28 2.17
C GLU A 33 6.24 1.68 2.45
N LEU A 34 6.09 1.00 3.60
CA LEU A 34 4.79 0.50 4.05
C LEU A 34 3.79 1.65 4.21
N GLN A 35 4.19 2.75 4.86
CA GLN A 35 3.34 3.91 5.05
C GLN A 35 2.96 4.56 3.70
N ALA A 36 3.88 4.62 2.74
CA ALA A 36 3.59 5.06 1.38
C ALA A 36 2.54 4.14 0.72
N ILE A 37 2.74 2.82 0.72
CA ILE A 37 1.78 1.85 0.17
C ILE A 37 0.39 2.07 0.77
N HIS A 38 0.29 2.15 2.10
CA HIS A 38 -0.98 2.40 2.79
C HIS A 38 -1.64 3.72 2.35
N THR A 39 -0.87 4.81 2.27
CA THR A 39 -1.38 6.13 1.87
C THR A 39 -1.94 6.11 0.45
N TYR A 40 -1.20 5.52 -0.49
CA TYR A 40 -1.62 5.45 -1.89
C TYR A 40 -2.83 4.52 -2.08
N LEU A 41 -2.87 3.37 -1.39
CA LEU A 41 -4.02 2.46 -1.44
C LEU A 41 -5.29 3.11 -0.86
N GLN A 42 -5.19 3.78 0.29
CA GLN A 42 -6.33 4.45 0.93
C GLN A 42 -6.94 5.54 0.04
N GLN A 43 -6.12 6.27 -0.71
CA GLN A 43 -6.58 7.33 -1.59
C GLN A 43 -6.91 6.85 -3.02
N GLN A 44 -6.72 5.56 -3.31
CA GLN A 44 -6.83 4.97 -4.64
C GLN A 44 -5.96 5.72 -5.67
N ARG A 45 -4.67 5.84 -5.34
CA ARG A 45 -3.65 6.59 -6.08
C ARG A 45 -2.54 5.66 -6.56
N ALA A 46 -1.80 6.13 -7.57
CA ALA A 46 -0.76 5.35 -8.21
C ALA A 46 0.56 5.53 -7.45
N LEU A 47 0.97 4.51 -6.69
CA LEU A 47 2.30 4.50 -6.08
C LEU A 47 3.36 4.34 -7.18
N GLY A 48 4.36 5.23 -7.19
CA GLY A 48 5.46 5.19 -8.16
C GLY A 48 6.06 6.56 -8.42
N HIS A 49 7.06 6.60 -9.30
CA HIS A 49 7.76 7.84 -9.69
C HIS A 49 6.83 8.81 -10.45
N ASP A 50 7.17 10.09 -10.46
CA ASP A 50 6.35 11.16 -11.07
C ASP A 50 6.02 10.90 -12.55
N THR A 51 6.95 10.29 -13.30
CA THR A 51 6.74 9.89 -14.69
C THR A 51 5.65 8.83 -14.86
N PHE A 52 5.60 7.86 -13.94
CA PHE A 52 4.55 6.85 -13.89
C PHE A 52 3.21 7.49 -13.50
N GLN A 53 3.21 8.36 -12.48
CA GLN A 53 2.00 9.06 -12.06
C GLN A 53 1.44 9.92 -13.20
N ALA A 54 2.27 10.72 -13.87
CA ALA A 54 1.87 11.54 -15.02
C ALA A 54 1.27 10.69 -16.16
N MET A 55 1.84 9.52 -16.43
CA MET A 55 1.27 8.59 -17.41
C MET A 55 -0.12 8.09 -16.97
N VAL A 56 -0.30 7.74 -15.68
CA VAL A 56 -1.60 7.33 -15.14
C VAL A 56 -2.62 8.48 -15.22
N GLU A 57 -2.21 9.71 -14.90
CA GLU A 57 -3.08 10.89 -15.01
C GLU A 57 -3.53 11.11 -16.45
N ALA A 58 -2.60 11.05 -17.41
CA ALA A 58 -2.92 11.20 -18.82
C ALA A 58 -3.88 10.11 -19.32
N LYS A 59 -3.76 8.86 -18.85
CA LYS A 59 -4.65 7.76 -19.25
C LYS A 59 -6.01 7.80 -18.58
N THR A 60 -6.07 8.20 -17.31
CA THR A 60 -7.30 8.15 -16.50
C THR A 60 -8.05 9.48 -16.45
N GLN A 61 -7.43 10.57 -16.89
CA GLN A 61 -7.93 11.94 -16.75
C GLN A 61 -8.29 12.29 -15.29
N ARG A 62 -7.60 11.66 -14.33
CA ARG A 62 -7.77 11.84 -12.89
C ARG A 62 -6.40 12.01 -12.24
N PHE A 63 -6.34 12.79 -11.17
CA PHE A 63 -5.12 12.96 -10.38
C PHE A 63 -4.61 11.62 -9.84
N ALA A 64 -3.31 11.34 -9.97
CA ALA A 64 -2.70 10.05 -9.64
C ALA A 64 -1.81 10.10 -8.39
N GLY A 65 -1.38 11.29 -7.96
CA GLY A 65 -0.62 11.48 -6.72
C GLY A 65 -1.49 11.47 -5.45
N THR A 66 -0.87 11.35 -4.28
CA THR A 66 -1.55 11.50 -2.99
C THR A 66 -1.78 12.97 -2.66
N ARG A 67 -2.85 13.26 -1.90
CA ARG A 67 -3.14 14.60 -1.36
C ARG A 67 -3.22 14.53 0.16
N PRO A 68 -2.74 15.55 0.88
CA PRO A 68 -3.00 15.66 2.30
C PRO A 68 -4.51 15.61 2.56
N ALA A 69 -4.94 14.84 3.56
CA ALA A 69 -6.36 14.76 3.92
C ALA A 69 -6.91 16.08 4.50
N HIS A 70 -6.04 17.00 4.90
CA HIS A 70 -6.42 18.21 5.62
C HIS A 70 -6.75 19.38 4.70
N ARG A 71 -7.67 20.23 5.16
CA ARG A 71 -7.96 21.52 4.55
C ARG A 71 -6.75 22.45 4.73
N PRO A 72 -6.33 23.21 3.70
CA PRO A 72 -5.32 24.24 3.89
C PRO A 72 -5.74 25.23 5.00
N PRO A 73 -4.78 25.71 5.82
CA PRO A 73 -5.08 26.64 6.90
C PRO A 73 -5.67 27.93 6.33
N ARG A 74 -6.68 28.50 7.01
CA ARG A 74 -7.23 29.81 6.65
C ARG A 74 -6.17 30.87 6.93
N LYS A 75 -5.87 31.71 5.93
CA LYS A 75 -5.16 32.97 6.14
C LYS A 75 -6.06 33.96 6.89
#